data_AF-A0A351MSF6-F1
#
_entry.id   AF-A0A351MSF6-F1
#
_cell.length_a   1.000
_cell.length_b   1.000
_cell.length_c   1.000
_cell.angle_alpha   90.00
_cell.angle_beta   90.00
_cell.angle_gamma   90.00
#
_symmetry.space_group_name_H-M   'P 1'
#
loop_
_entity.id
_entity.type
_entity.pdbx_description
1 polymer ?
#
loop_
_entity_poly.entity_id
_entity_poly.type
_entity_poly.pdbx_seq_one_letter_code
_entity_poly.pdbx_strand_id
1 'polypeptide(L)' 'MRQLALIFCFFTIPLNAQLAPAGAHTKVELVSISSAAVPGKEFQFALRFKCDEHFHIYWKNPG' A
#
# COMPACT_ATOMS: atom_id res chain seq x y z
N MET A 1 -4.86 12.30 45.27
CA MET A 1 -5.76 13.15 44.46
C MET A 1 -5.03 13.82 43.30
N ARG A 2 -4.03 14.69 43.51
CA ARG A 2 -3.29 15.40 42.44
C ARG A 2 -2.52 14.50 41.46
N GLN A 3 -1.89 13.42 41.96
CA GLN A 3 -1.14 12.45 41.16
C GLN A 3 -2.04 11.59 40.26
N LEU A 4 -3.28 11.28 40.68
CA LEU A 4 -4.25 10.54 39.87
C LEU A 4 -4.76 11.37 38.68
N ALA A 5 -4.93 12.68 38.87
CA ALA A 5 -5.40 13.58 37.82
C ALA A 5 -4.42 13.66 36.63
N LEU A 6 -3.11 13.60 36.88
CA LEU A 6 -2.07 13.64 35.85
C LEU A 6 -2.04 12.36 34.99
N ILE A 7 -2.28 11.20 35.58
CA ILE A 7 -2.34 9.92 34.86
C ILE A 7 -3.59 9.87 33.96
N PHE A 8 -4.72 10.43 34.43
CA PHE A 8 -5.96 10.47 33.66
C PHE A 8 -5.85 11.38 32.42
N CYS A 9 -5.08 12.48 32.50
CA CYS A 9 -4.83 13.36 31.34
C CYS A 9 -3.98 12.71 30.24
N PHE A 10 -3.17 11.69 30.53
CA PHE A 10 -2.41 10.98 29.50
C PHE A 10 -3.28 10.05 28.65
N PHE A 11 -4.43 9.60 29.16
CA PHE A 11 -5.36 8.73 28.43
C PHE A 11 -6.26 9.45 27.43
N THR A 12 -6.29 10.79 27.44
CA THR A 12 -7.15 11.58 26.55
C THR A 12 -6.45 12.05 25.28
N ILE A 13 -5.21 11.61 25.01
CA ILE A 13 -4.53 11.95 23.75
C ILE A 13 -5.29 11.26 22.60
N PRO A 14 -5.91 12.00 21.69
CA PRO A 14 -6.59 11.39 20.56
C PRO A 14 -5.55 10.75 19.64
N LEU A 15 -5.66 9.44 19.44
CA LEU A 15 -4.86 8.73 18.46
C LEU A 15 -5.39 9.11 17.06
N ASN A 16 -4.67 9.98 16.37
CA ASN A 16 -5.01 10.39 15.01
C ASN A 16 -4.61 9.27 14.04
N ALA A 17 -5.56 8.40 13.71
CA ALA A 17 -5.40 7.46 12.60
C ALA A 17 -5.58 8.23 11.29
N GLN A 18 -4.47 8.44 10.57
CA GLN A 18 -4.51 9.03 9.23
C GLN A 18 -4.60 7.91 8.18
N LEU A 19 -5.38 8.14 7.13
CA LEU A 19 -5.38 7.25 5.97
C LEU A 19 -3.97 7.21 5.36
N ALA A 20 -3.45 6.00 5.18
CA ALA A 20 -2.21 5.82 4.46
C ALA A 20 -2.39 6.32 3.00
N PRO A 21 -1.36 6.95 2.40
CA PRO A 21 -1.37 7.28 0.99
C PRO A 21 -1.68 6.05 0.13
N ALA A 22 -2.38 6.25 -1.00
CA ALA A 22 -2.62 5.16 -1.94
C ALA A 22 -1.28 4.56 -2.41
N GLY A 23 -1.14 3.23 -2.33
CA GLY A 23 0.10 2.53 -2.67
C GLY A 23 1.19 2.56 -1.59
N ALA A 24 0.89 3.04 -0.36
CA ALA A 24 1.87 3.06 0.73
C ALA A 24 2.44 1.66 1.05
N HIS A 25 1.64 0.62 0.90
CA HIS A 25 1.98 -0.77 1.26
C HIS A 25 2.10 -1.73 0.07
N THR A 26 1.88 -1.23 -1.14
CA THR A 26 1.98 -2.02 -2.35
C THR A 26 2.67 -1.19 -3.41
N LYS A 27 3.86 -1.64 -3.82
CA LYS A 27 4.58 -1.07 -4.95
C LYS A 27 4.24 -1.87 -6.20
N VAL A 28 3.86 -1.16 -7.26
CA VAL A 28 3.52 -1.74 -8.56
C VAL A 28 4.41 -1.11 -9.61
N GLU A 29 5.08 -1.95 -10.38
CA GLU A 29 5.94 -1.52 -11.48
C GLU A 29 5.52 -2.23 -12.76
N LEU A 30 5.46 -1.46 -13.86
CA LEU A 30 5.39 -2.03 -15.19
C LEU A 30 6.81 -2.40 -15.64
N VAL A 31 7.01 -3.67 -15.93
CA VAL A 31 8.29 -4.17 -16.46
C VAL A 31 8.06 -4.72 -17.86
N SER A 32 8.98 -4.46 -18.78
CA SER A 32 8.89 -4.94 -20.15
C SER A 32 10.20 -5.53 -20.61
N ILE A 33 10.12 -6.50 -21.52
CA ILE A 33 11.31 -7.10 -22.14
C ILE A 33 11.93 -6.10 -23.11
N SER A 34 11.10 -5.34 -23.81
CA SER A 34 11.52 -4.31 -24.78
C SER A 34 11.29 -2.91 -24.23
N SER A 35 12.12 -1.94 -24.63
CA SER A 35 12.01 -0.54 -24.21
C SER A 35 10.84 0.22 -24.85
N ALA A 36 10.30 -0.29 -25.96
CA ALA A 36 9.18 0.32 -26.65
C ALA A 36 8.31 -0.75 -27.35
N ALA A 37 7.03 -0.45 -27.50
CA ALA A 37 6.13 -1.19 -28.37
C ALA A 37 6.30 -0.72 -29.81
N VAL A 38 6.55 -1.65 -30.74
CA VAL A 38 6.78 -1.37 -32.17
C VAL A 38 5.64 -1.98 -32.98
N PRO A 39 5.02 -1.25 -33.94
CA PRO A 39 3.94 -1.78 -34.77
C PRO A 39 4.32 -3.08 -35.48
N GLY A 40 3.38 -4.03 -35.49
CA GLY A 40 3.56 -5.34 -36.13
C GLY A 40 4.49 -6.30 -35.38
N LYS A 41 5.03 -5.92 -34.22
CA LYS A 41 5.84 -6.79 -33.37
C LYS A 41 5.10 -7.14 -32.09
N GLU A 42 5.31 -8.36 -31.62
CA GLU A 42 4.85 -8.78 -30.29
C GLU A 42 5.57 -7.95 -29.22
N PHE A 43 4.83 -7.50 -28.21
CA PHE A 43 5.37 -6.75 -27.08
C PHE A 43 4.97 -7.44 -25.79
N GLN A 44 5.98 -7.86 -25.03
CA GLN A 44 5.80 -8.56 -23.76
C GLN A 44 6.13 -7.64 -22.59
N PHE A 45 5.19 -7.58 -21.64
CA PHE A 45 5.32 -6.85 -20.40
C PHE A 45 4.68 -7.65 -19.25
N ALA A 46 5.02 -7.26 -18.04
CA ALA A 46 4.43 -7.80 -16.82
C ALA A 46 4.25 -6.67 -15.79
N LEU A 47 3.44 -6.97 -14.77
CA LEU A 47 3.32 -6.14 -13.58
C LEU A 47 4.05 -6.83 -12.43
N ARG A 48 4.97 -6.11 -11.79
CA ARG A 48 5.65 -6.56 -10.59
C ARG A 48 4.97 -5.96 -9.37
N PHE A 49 4.44 -6.82 -8.51
CA PHE A 49 3.84 -6.43 -7.25
C PHE A 49 4.80 -6.75 -6.10
N LYS A 50 5.05 -5.76 -5.23
CA LYS A 50 5.72 -5.97 -3.95
C LYS A 50 4.83 -5.42 -2.84
N CYS A 51 4.28 -6.31 -2.03
CA CYS A 51 3.46 -5.97 -0.89
C CYS A 51 4.28 -6.05 0.40
N ASP A 52 3.98 -5.14 1.33
CA ASP A 52 4.41 -5.29 2.71
C ASP A 52 3.71 -6.50 3.37
N GLU A 53 4.20 -6.91 4.53
CA GLU A 53 3.61 -8.00 5.30
C GLU A 53 2.13 -7.74 5.59
N HIS A 54 1.29 -8.77 5.41
CA HIS A 54 -0.18 -8.74 5.54
C HIS A 54 -0.96 -7.94 4.48
N PHE A 55 -0.31 -7.42 3.45
CA PHE A 55 -1.00 -6.81 2.30
C PHE A 55 -1.11 -7.80 1.14
N HIS A 56 -2.32 -7.91 0.57
CA HIS A 56 -2.64 -8.90 -0.45
C HIS A 56 -3.21 -8.26 -1.72
N ILE A 57 -2.93 -8.90 -2.85
CA ILE A 57 -3.52 -8.57 -4.15
C ILE A 57 -4.68 -9.52 -4.44
N TYR A 58 -5.72 -9.01 -5.09
CA TYR A 58 -6.93 -9.76 -5.42
C TYR A 58 -7.22 -9.68 -6.91
N TRP A 59 -7.77 -10.76 -7.46
CA TRP A 59 -8.37 -10.74 -8.79
C TRP A 59 -9.73 -10.05 -8.73
N LYS A 60 -10.09 -9.33 -9.80
CA LYS A 60 -11.48 -8.88 -9.97
C LYS A 60 -12.32 -10.10 -10.34
N ASN A 61 -13.42 -10.31 -9.61
CA ASN A 61 -14.27 -11.50 -9.67
C ASN A 61 -13.48 -12.81 -9.42
N PRO A 62 -12.96 -13.01 -8.20
CA PRO A 62 -12.22 -14.22 -7.85
C PRO A 62 -13.14 -15.45 -7.66
N GLY A 63 -14.46 -15.29 -7.83
CA GLY A 63 -15.51 -16.28 -7.56
C GLY A 63 -16.65 -15.65 -6.79
#